data_AF-A0A848XDI4-F1
#
_entry.id   AF-A0A848XDI4-F1
#
_cell.length_a   1.000
_cell.length_b   1.000
_cell.length_c   1.000
_cell.angle_alpha   90.00
_cell.angle_beta   90.00
_cell.angle_gamma   90.00
#
_symmetry.space_group_name_H-M   'P 1'
#
loop_
_entity.id
_entity.type
_entity.pdbx_description
1 polymer ?
#
loop_
_entity_poly.entity_id
_entity_poly.type
_entity_poly.pdbx_seq_one_letter_code
_entity_poly.pdbx_strand_id
1 'polypeptide(L)'
;MRRLGLGVPLPLRDPYVLMVYIRAWSRYEVVAYGGDVVIFSGRGEEAQETVASWRELTQGDLQVETFAGSHLDFVMDDDLVDEWAQRLTDVLSEYQPG
;
A
#
# COMPACT_ATOMS: atom_id res chain seq x y z
N MET A 1 31.85 12.19 3.36
CA MET A 1 31.02 11.35 2.47
C MET A 1 29.85 10.79 3.26
N ARG A 2 28.62 11.23 2.97
CA ARG A 2 27.39 10.66 3.56
C ARG A 2 27.18 9.25 2.98
N ARG A 3 27.26 8.20 3.79
CA ARG A 3 26.80 6.86 3.42
C ARG A 3 25.33 6.74 3.81
N LEU A 4 24.43 6.91 2.85
CA LEU A 4 23.03 6.53 3.02
C LEU A 4 22.93 5.01 2.73
N GLY A 5 22.59 4.23 3.75
CA GLY A 5 21.86 2.97 3.56
C GLY A 5 22.60 1.62 3.59
N LEU A 6 23.94 1.54 3.69
CA LEU A 6 24.62 0.23 3.53
C LEU A 6 25.60 -0.19 4.65
N GLY A 7 25.53 0.44 5.83
CA GLY A 7 26.45 0.16 6.95
C GLY A 7 26.13 -1.07 7.80
N VAL A 8 25.02 -1.76 7.55
CA VAL A 8 24.53 -2.85 8.40
C VAL A 8 24.95 -4.21 7.81
N PRO A 9 25.65 -5.07 8.58
CA PRO A 9 25.96 -6.44 8.18
C PRO A 9 24.71 -7.20 7.73
N LEU A 10 24.82 -8.05 6.70
CA LEU A 10 23.69 -8.79 6.13
C LEU A 10 22.77 -9.45 7.18
N PRO A 11 23.27 -10.16 8.20
CA PRO A 11 22.42 -10.80 9.21
C PRO A 11 21.61 -9.83 10.08
N LEU A 12 22.02 -8.56 10.13
CA LEU A 12 21.41 -7.53 10.96
C LEU A 12 20.46 -6.62 10.17
N ARG A 13 20.33 -6.81 8.85
CA ARG A 13 19.52 -5.91 8.01
C ARG A 13 18.04 -6.04 8.32
N ASP A 14 17.50 -7.25 8.30
CA ASP A 14 16.08 -7.49 8.56
C ASP A 14 15.63 -6.97 9.95
N PRO A 15 16.33 -7.30 11.06
CA PRO A 15 15.95 -6.75 12.36
C PRO A 15 16.13 -5.23 12.45
N TYR A 16 17.13 -4.68 11.76
CA TYR A 16 17.32 -3.22 11.71
C TYR A 16 16.19 -2.52 10.95
N VAL A 17 15.82 -3.03 9.77
CA VAL A 17 14.71 -2.51 8.95
C VAL A 17 13.40 -2.60 9.73
N LEU A 18 13.12 -3.75 10.34
CA LEU A 18 11.93 -3.94 11.15
C LEU A 18 11.90 -2.97 12.35
N MET A 19 13.01 -2.77 13.04
CA MET A 19 13.11 -1.80 14.13
C MET A 19 12.82 -0.37 13.65
N VAL A 20 13.39 0.04 12.52
CA VAL A 20 13.14 1.37 11.93
C VAL A 20 11.68 1.52 11.53
N TYR A 21 11.11 0.51 10.88
CA TYR A 21 9.70 0.46 10.50
C TYR A 21 8.79 0.62 11.72
N ILE A 22 8.99 -0.18 12.77
CA ILE A 22 8.19 -0.11 14.01
C ILE A 22 8.28 1.29 14.65
N ARG A 23 9.48 1.88 14.69
CA ARG A 23 9.67 3.23 15.25
C ARG A 23 9.01 4.32 14.42
N ALA A 24 9.01 4.19 13.11
CA ALA A 24 8.31 5.11 12.22
C ALA A 24 6.81 4.98 12.41
N TRP A 25 6.30 3.74 12.39
CA TRP A 25 4.88 3.42 12.60
C TRP A 25 4.37 3.94 13.93
N SER A 26 5.09 3.71 15.04
CA SER A 26 4.65 4.14 16.37
C SER A 26 4.55 5.66 16.56
N ARG A 27 5.13 6.43 15.64
CA ARG A 27 5.14 7.90 15.65
C ARG A 27 4.37 8.49 14.48
N TYR A 28 3.80 7.64 13.62
CA TYR A 28 3.06 8.09 12.46
C TYR A 28 1.67 8.56 12.92
N GLU A 29 1.44 9.87 12.84
CA GLU A 29 0.12 10.45 13.04
C GLU A 29 -0.62 10.43 11.71
N VAL A 30 -1.70 9.65 11.65
CA VAL A 30 -2.54 9.55 10.45
C VAL A 30 -3.39 10.81 10.35
N VAL A 31 -3.33 11.48 9.21
CA VAL A 31 -4.12 12.68 8.91
C VAL A 31 -5.05 12.35 7.75
N ALA A 32 -6.25 12.93 7.75
CA ALA A 32 -7.20 12.77 6.65
C ALA A 32 -6.59 13.25 5.33
N TYR A 33 -6.80 12.47 4.26
CA TYR A 33 -6.31 12.77 2.93
C TYR A 33 -7.39 13.46 2.11
N GLY A 34 -7.07 14.64 1.58
CA GLY A 34 -8.01 15.50 0.85
C GLY A 34 -8.23 15.13 -0.61
N GLY A 35 -7.40 14.25 -1.19
CA GLY A 35 -7.49 13.86 -2.58
C GLY A 35 -8.29 12.59 -2.80
N ASP A 36 -8.49 12.25 -4.07
CA ASP A 36 -9.10 10.99 -4.48
C ASP A 36 -8.12 9.84 -4.25
N VAL A 37 -8.66 8.69 -3.84
CA VAL A 37 -7.91 7.49 -3.51
C VAL A 37 -8.50 6.32 -4.28
N VAL A 38 -7.63 5.54 -4.93
CA VAL A 38 -7.97 4.21 -5.43
C VAL A 38 -7.23 3.17 -4.60
N ILE A 39 -7.96 2.20 -4.04
CA ILE A 39 -7.40 1.08 -3.28
C ILE A 39 -7.60 -0.21 -4.07
N PHE A 40 -6.50 -0.88 -4.38
CA PHE A 40 -6.50 -2.24 -4.90
C PHE A 40 -6.35 -3.19 -3.71
N SER A 41 -7.38 -3.99 -3.44
CA SER A 41 -7.49 -4.83 -2.25
C SER A 41 -7.73 -6.29 -2.60
N GLY A 42 -7.15 -7.19 -1.82
CA GLY A 42 -7.51 -8.62 -1.85
C GLY A 42 -8.88 -8.89 -1.21
N ARG A 43 -9.25 -10.17 -1.14
CA ARG A 43 -10.44 -10.64 -0.42
C ARG A 43 -10.08 -11.04 1.01
N GLY A 44 -11.01 -10.81 1.94
CA GLY A 44 -10.89 -11.24 3.32
C GLY A 44 -11.33 -10.17 4.31
N GLU A 45 -11.48 -10.56 5.58
CA GLU A 45 -11.89 -9.67 6.66
C GLU A 45 -10.85 -8.57 6.91
N GLU A 46 -9.57 -8.91 6.97
CA GLU A 46 -8.47 -7.95 7.15
C GLU A 46 -8.42 -6.89 6.04
N ALA A 47 -8.65 -7.30 4.80
CA ALA A 47 -8.75 -6.40 3.65
C ALA A 47 -9.94 -5.43 3.80
N GLN A 48 -11.09 -5.94 4.27
CA GLN A 48 -12.28 -5.12 4.51
C GLN A 48 -12.09 -4.11 5.66
N GLU A 49 -11.45 -4.52 6.76
CA GLU A 49 -11.11 -3.63 7.88
C GLU A 49 -10.16 -2.51 7.43
N THR A 50 -9.18 -2.84 6.58
CA THR A 50 -8.25 -1.86 6.01
C THR A 50 -8.99 -0.85 5.13
N VAL A 51 -9.86 -1.32 4.23
CA VAL A 51 -10.69 -0.44 3.39
C VAL A 51 -11.62 0.44 4.24
N ALA A 52 -12.19 -0.09 5.31
CA ALA A 52 -13.03 0.69 6.23
C ALA A 52 -12.24 1.83 6.89
N SER A 53 -11.01 1.56 7.33
CA SER A 53 -10.11 2.59 7.88
C SER A 53 -9.83 3.70 6.85
N TRP A 54 -9.60 3.35 5.59
CA TRP A 54 -9.39 4.34 4.52
C TRP A 54 -10.63 5.15 4.17
N ARG A 55 -11.83 4.58 4.29
CA ARG A 55 -13.09 5.32 4.14
C ARG A 55 -13.21 6.44 5.18
N GLU A 56 -12.76 6.21 6.41
CA GLU A 56 -12.78 7.23 7.46
C GLU A 56 -11.74 8.34 7.26
N LEU A 57 -10.64 8.02 6.55
CA LEU A 57 -9.51 8.91 6.35
C LEU A 57 -9.56 9.71 5.04
N THR A 58 -10.36 9.29 4.05
CA THR A 58 -10.43 9.93 2.73
C THR A 58 -11.55 10.97 2.71
N GLN A 59 -11.23 12.18 2.29
CA GLN A 59 -12.22 13.27 2.12
C GLN A 59 -12.64 13.46 0.65
N GLY A 60 -11.82 13.00 -0.30
CA GLY A 60 -12.15 12.93 -1.72
C GLY A 60 -12.93 11.66 -2.08
N ASP A 61 -12.93 11.29 -3.36
CA ASP A 61 -13.53 10.04 -3.79
C ASP A 61 -12.66 8.84 -3.37
N LEU A 62 -13.31 7.72 -3.03
CA LEU A 62 -12.63 6.48 -2.68
C LEU A 62 -13.15 5.33 -3.55
N GLN A 63 -12.36 4.98 -4.57
CA GLN A 63 -12.57 3.81 -5.39
C GLN A 63 -11.88 2.58 -4.78
N VAL A 64 -12.56 1.43 -4.81
CA VAL A 64 -12.00 0.17 -4.30
C VAL A 64 -12.10 -0.91 -5.38
N GLU A 65 -10.95 -1.35 -5.87
CA GLU A 65 -10.79 -2.44 -6.82
C GLU A 65 -10.45 -3.73 -6.07
N THR A 66 -11.31 -4.75 -6.14
CA THR A 66 -11.11 -6.01 -5.41
C THR A 66 -10.60 -7.12 -6.32
N PHE A 67 -9.56 -7.83 -5.86
CA PHE A 67 -8.94 -8.96 -6.57
C PHE A 67 -9.25 -10.29 -5.89
N ALA A 68 -9.15 -11.38 -6.65
CA ALA A 68 -9.09 -12.71 -6.06
C ALA A 68 -7.68 -12.93 -5.51
N GLY A 69 -7.57 -13.15 -4.21
CA GLY A 69 -6.28 -13.37 -3.55
C GLY A 69 -6.14 -12.59 -2.25
N SER A 70 -5.16 -13.00 -1.45
CA SER A 70 -4.67 -12.35 -0.25
C SER A 70 -3.51 -11.42 -0.56
N HIS A 71 -3.03 -10.68 0.44
CA HIS A 71 -1.82 -9.86 0.31
C HIS A 71 -0.60 -10.67 -0.16
N LEU A 72 -0.49 -11.94 0.26
CA LEU A 72 0.64 -12.79 -0.13
C LEU A 72 0.53 -13.30 -1.57
N ASP A 73 -0.68 -13.50 -2.09
CA ASP A 73 -0.87 -13.94 -3.46
C ASP A 73 -0.38 -12.88 -4.45
N PHE A 74 -0.59 -11.59 -4.14
CA PHE A 74 -0.03 -10.46 -4.88
C PHE A 74 1.50 -10.44 -4.96
N VAL A 75 2.20 -11.05 -4.01
CA VAL A 75 3.67 -11.11 -3.99
C VAL A 75 4.20 -12.30 -4.80
N MET A 76 3.37 -13.33 -4.98
CA MET A 76 3.79 -14.64 -5.49
C MET A 76 3.26 -14.97 -6.89
N ASP A 77 2.25 -14.23 -7.36
CA ASP A 77 1.56 -14.49 -8.62
C ASP A 77 1.79 -13.35 -9.63
N ASP A 78 2.68 -13.60 -10.60
CA ASP A 78 3.03 -12.63 -11.64
C ASP A 78 1.82 -12.24 -12.50
N ASP A 79 0.89 -13.18 -12.76
CA ASP A 79 -0.32 -12.90 -13.56
C ASP A 79 -1.25 -11.92 -12.81
N LEU A 80 -1.32 -12.05 -11.48
CA LEU A 80 -2.10 -11.13 -10.64
C LEU A 80 -1.49 -9.72 -10.60
N VAL A 81 -0.16 -9.62 -10.64
CA VAL A 81 0.56 -8.34 -10.73
C VAL A 81 0.32 -7.68 -12.09
N ASP A 82 0.37 -8.44 -13.18
CA ASP A 82 0.09 -7.94 -14.53
C ASP A 82 -1.36 -7.46 -14.65
N GLU A 83 -2.32 -8.21 -14.10
CA GLU A 83 -3.73 -7.80 -14.04
C GLU A 83 -3.89 -6.48 -13.26
N TRP A 84 -3.25 -6.38 -12.09
CA TRP A 84 -3.28 -5.17 -11.28
C TRP A 84 -2.68 -3.97 -12.02
N ALA A 85 -1.56 -4.14 -12.70
CA ALA A 85 -0.90 -3.09 -13.46
C ALA A 85 -1.77 -2.58 -14.61
N GLN A 86 -2.47 -3.48 -15.30
CA GLN A 86 -3.42 -3.10 -16.35
C GLN A 86 -4.57 -2.27 -15.78
N ARG A 87 -5.21 -2.73 -14.70
CA ARG A 87 -6.34 -1.99 -14.09
C ARG A 87 -5.91 -0.64 -13.54
N LEU A 88 -4.72 -0.54 -12.95
CA LEU A 88 -4.14 0.73 -12.52
C LEU A 88 -3.97 1.68 -13.71
N THR A 89 -3.48 1.17 -14.85
CA THR A 89 -3.31 1.96 -16.07
C THR A 89 -4.65 2.49 -16.57
N ASP A 90 -5.69 1.67 -16.56
CA ASP A 90 -7.03 2.06 -16.99
C ASP A 90 -7.60 3.17 -16.09
N VAL A 91 -7.55 2.98 -14.76
CA VAL A 91 -8.00 3.98 -13.77
C VAL A 91 -7.27 5.31 -13.96
N LEU A 92 -5.94 5.27 -14.10
CA LEU A 92 -5.15 6.50 -14.28
C LEU A 92 -5.39 7.17 -15.64
N SER A 93 -5.77 6.42 -16.67
CA SER A 93 -6.09 6.96 -17.99
C SER A 93 -7.43 7.68 -18.02
N GLU A 94 -8.37 7.25 -17.17
CA GLU A 94 -9.68 7.87 -16.99
C GLU A 94 -9.65 9.03 -15.98
N TYR A 95 -8.63 9.07 -15.10
CA TYR A 95 -8.48 10.10 -14.09
C TYR A 95 -8.25 11.48 -14.72
N GLN A 96 -9.21 12.38 -14.53
CA GLN A 96 -9.05 13.80 -14.83
C GLN A 96 -8.91 14.57 -13.51
N PRO A 97 -7.74 15.15 -13.21
CA PRO A 97 -7.58 15.94 -12.00
C PRO A 97 -8.51 17.17 -12.04
N GLY A 98 -9.25 17.39 -10.95
CA GLY A 98 -10.06 18.58 -10.72
C GLY A 98 -9.24 19.82 -10.34
#